data_AF-A0A6G6ZQT8-F1
#
_entry.id   AF-A0A6G6ZQT8-F1
#
_cell.length_a   1.000
_cell.length_b   1.000
_cell.length_c   1.000
_cell.angle_alpha   90.00
_cell.angle_beta   90.00
_cell.angle_gamma   90.00
#
_symmetry.space_group_name_H-M   'P 1'
#
loop_
_entity.id
_entity.type
_entity.pdbx_description
1 polymer ?
#
loop_
_entity_poly.entity_id
_entity_poly.type
_entity_poly.pdbx_seq_one_letter_code
_entity_poly.pdbx_strand_id
1 'polypeptide(L)' 'MISPPARPVTPTVEDDLDFSLSKKTLTGLDQKANEAREYLRQTDWLVVRKLETGKEVPADVAEKRAEARSLI' A
#
# COMPACT_ATOMS: atom_id res chain seq x y z
N MET A 1 56.19 -19.06 23.93
CA MET A 1 55.47 -17.77 24.04
C MET A 1 55.35 -17.21 22.63
N ILE A 2 54.18 -17.37 21.99
CA ILE A 2 53.91 -16.81 20.66
C ILE A 2 52.60 -16.03 20.79
N SER A 3 52.69 -14.73 20.54
CA SER A 3 51.60 -13.76 20.67
C SER A 3 50.47 -14.10 19.69
N PRO A 4 49.18 -14.04 20.08
CA PRO A 4 48.09 -14.28 19.15
C PRO A 4 48.01 -13.13 18.12
N PRO A 5 47.77 -13.42 16.82
CA PRO A 5 47.52 -12.36 15.85
C PRO A 5 46.21 -11.66 16.20
N ALA A 6 46.24 -10.32 16.27
CA ALA A 6 45.08 -9.49 16.51
C ALA A 6 44.01 -9.76 15.42
N ARG A 7 42.78 -10.10 15.84
CA ARG A 7 41.65 -10.19 14.92
C ARG A 7 41.36 -8.79 14.37
N PRO A 8 41.12 -8.62 13.06
CA PRO A 8 40.61 -7.36 12.54
C PRO A 8 39.22 -7.13 13.12
N VAL A 9 39.05 -6.07 13.90
CA VAL A 9 37.72 -5.52 14.17
C VAL A 9 37.26 -4.91 12.85
N THR A 10 36.43 -5.63 12.11
CA THR A 10 35.68 -5.02 11.02
C THR A 10 34.85 -3.91 11.64
N PRO A 11 34.96 -2.64 11.20
CA PRO A 11 33.95 -1.67 11.55
C PRO A 11 32.64 -2.15 10.91
N THR A 12 31.72 -2.63 11.74
CA THR A 12 30.31 -2.74 11.40
C THR A 12 29.85 -1.34 11.02
N VAL A 13 29.83 -1.05 9.72
CA VAL A 13 29.12 0.11 9.16
C VAL A 13 27.76 -0.41 8.71
N GLU A 14 26.94 -0.78 9.68
CA GLU A 14 25.50 -0.86 9.50
C GLU A 14 24.90 0.44 10.06
N ASP A 15 23.91 0.97 9.35
CA ASP A 15 22.83 1.82 9.89
C ASP A 15 22.84 3.36 9.78
N ASP A 16 23.44 3.99 8.77
CA ASP A 16 23.19 5.43 8.57
C ASP A 16 22.96 5.85 7.11
N LEU A 17 22.20 5.06 6.35
CA LEU A 17 21.67 5.52 5.06
C LEU A 17 20.17 5.25 4.94
N ASP A 18 19.41 6.34 5.12
CA ASP A 18 18.10 6.62 4.53
C ASP A 18 16.80 6.14 5.23
N PHE A 19 16.68 6.30 6.54
CA PHE A 19 15.33 6.30 7.17
C PHE A 19 14.59 7.65 6.98
N SER A 20 15.31 8.70 6.56
CA SER A 20 14.79 10.08 6.55
C SER A 20 13.91 10.43 5.35
N LEU A 21 13.67 9.49 4.41
CA LEU A 21 12.66 9.65 3.35
C LEU A 21 11.25 9.13 3.74
N SER A 22 11.10 8.46 4.89
CA SER A 22 9.97 7.53 5.10
C SER A 22 8.63 8.15 5.55
N LYS A 23 8.54 9.45 5.86
CA LYS A 23 7.31 10.03 6.45
C LYS A 23 6.48 10.88 5.49
N LYS A 24 7.02 11.30 4.35
CA LYS A 24 6.35 12.26 3.45
C LYS A 24 5.49 11.58 2.38
N THR A 25 5.74 10.31 2.09
CA THR A 25 4.97 9.51 1.12
C THR A 25 3.73 8.85 1.73
N LEU A 26 3.69 8.69 3.06
CA LEU A 26 2.61 7.99 3.75
C LEU A 26 1.27 8.75 3.69
N THR A 27 1.27 10.07 3.91
CA THR A 27 0.04 10.86 4.02
C THR A 27 -0.76 10.97 2.72
N GLY A 28 -0.08 11.07 1.57
CA GLY A 28 -0.74 11.17 0.27
C GLY A 28 -1.28 9.82 -0.25
N LEU A 29 -0.61 8.72 0.11
CA LEU A 29 -1.08 7.37 -0.20
C LEU A 29 -2.28 6.99 0.67
N ASP A 30 -2.25 7.34 1.96
CA ASP A 30 -3.38 7.15 2.88
C ASP A 30 -4.65 7.87 2.42
N GLN A 31 -4.53 9.11 1.92
CA GLN A 31 -5.68 9.86 1.38
C GLN A 31 -6.30 9.15 0.17
N LYS A 32 -5.49 8.74 -0.80
CA LYS A 32 -5.98 8.03 -2.00
C LYS A 32 -6.59 6.67 -1.64
N ALA A 33 -5.99 5.94 -0.70
CA ALA A 33 -6.53 4.66 -0.23
C ALA A 33 -7.88 4.87 0.49
N ASN A 34 -8.03 5.96 1.25
CA ASN A 34 -9.29 6.29 1.91
C ASN A 34 -10.39 6.68 0.91
N GLU A 35 -10.06 7.51 -0.09
CA GLU A 35 -10.97 7.86 -1.18
C GLU A 35 -11.41 6.62 -1.97
N ALA A 36 -10.47 5.71 -2.26
CA ALA A 36 -10.76 4.43 -2.91
C ALA A 36 -11.72 3.57 -2.08
N ARG A 37 -11.49 3.45 -0.76
CA ARG A 37 -12.39 2.72 0.16
C ARG A 37 -13.78 3.33 0.20
N GLU A 38 -13.86 4.65 0.27
CA GLU A 38 -15.13 5.37 0.29
C GLU A 38 -15.89 5.17 -1.03
N TYR A 39 -15.20 5.26 -2.17
CA TYR A 39 -15.77 4.98 -3.48
C TYR A 39 -16.30 3.53 -3.57
N LEU A 40 -15.54 2.56 -3.07
CA LEU A 40 -15.98 1.17 -3.02
C LEU A 40 -17.24 1.00 -2.16
N ARG A 41 -17.35 1.69 -1.02
CA ARG A 41 -18.58 1.67 -0.20
C ARG A 41 -19.76 2.33 -0.91
N GLN A 42 -19.57 3.52 -1.48
CA GLN A 42 -20.63 4.27 -2.15
C GLN A 42 -21.16 3.56 -3.39
N THR A 43 -20.35 2.71 -4.03
CA THR A 43 -20.75 1.94 -5.21
C THR A 43 -21.07 0.47 -4.89
N ASP A 44 -20.99 0.06 -3.63
CA ASP A 44 -21.19 -1.34 -3.24
C ASP A 44 -22.64 -1.80 -3.47
N TRP A 45 -23.59 -0.91 -3.21
CA TRP A 45 -25.01 -1.15 -3.46
C TRP A 45 -25.32 -1.51 -4.92
N LEU A 46 -24.50 -1.08 -5.89
CA LEU A 46 -24.67 -1.46 -7.29
C LEU A 46 -24.36 -2.94 -7.51
N VAL A 47 -23.36 -3.46 -6.81
CA VAL A 47 -23.00 -4.88 -6.84
C VAL A 47 -24.09 -5.70 -6.17
N VAL A 48 -24.57 -5.26 -5.01
CA VAL A 48 -25.71 -5.90 -4.32
C VAL A 48 -26.95 -5.88 -5.21
N ARG A 49 -27.28 -4.74 -5.83
CA ARG A 49 -28.39 -4.63 -6.79
C ARG A 49 -28.24 -5.55 -7.99
N LYS A 50 -27.02 -5.77 -8.50
CA LYS A 50 -26.77 -6.76 -9.56
C LYS A 50 -27.11 -8.17 -9.08
N LEU A 51 -26.75 -8.53 -7.85
CA LEU A 51 -27.06 -9.84 -7.28
C LEU A 51 -28.56 -10.01 -7.01
N GLU A 52 -29.24 -8.98 -6.51
CA GLU A 52 -30.66 -9.06 -6.13
C GLU A 52 -31.60 -8.89 -7.33
N THR A 53 -31.34 -7.90 -8.19
CA THR A 53 -32.23 -7.53 -9.30
C THR A 53 -31.74 -8.06 -10.65
N GLY A 54 -30.51 -8.55 -10.74
CA GLY A 54 -29.89 -8.94 -12.02
C GLY A 54 -29.47 -7.75 -12.89
N LYS A 55 -29.67 -6.52 -12.44
CA LYS A 55 -29.35 -5.31 -13.21
C LYS A 55 -27.84 -5.05 -13.19
N GLU A 56 -27.23 -4.99 -14.35
CA GLU A 56 -25.77 -4.86 -14.45
C GLU A 56 -25.23 -3.57 -13.82
N VAL A 57 -24.02 -3.69 -13.28
CA VAL A 57 -23.23 -2.54 -12.81
C VAL A 57 -22.68 -1.84 -14.05
N PRO A 58 -22.79 -0.51 -14.16
CA PRO A 58 -22.18 0.23 -15.27
C PRO A 58 -20.69 -0.10 -15.41
N ALA A 59 -20.21 -0.30 -16.64
CA ALA A 59 -18.82 -0.66 -16.92
C ALA A 59 -17.84 0.35 -16.30
N ASP A 60 -18.14 1.65 -16.42
CA ASP A 60 -17.33 2.73 -15.83
C ASP A 60 -17.16 2.58 -14.31
N VAL A 61 -18.19 2.09 -13.62
CA VAL A 61 -18.14 1.88 -12.17
C VAL A 61 -17.40 0.59 -11.84
N ALA A 62 -17.59 -0.47 -12.63
CA ALA A 62 -16.88 -1.72 -12.43
C ALA A 62 -15.35 -1.55 -12.61
N GLU A 63 -14.93 -0.80 -13.63
CA GLU A 63 -13.53 -0.45 -13.88
C GLU A 63 -12.95 0.38 -12.74
N LYS A 64 -13.61 1.47 -12.35
CA LYS A 64 -13.17 2.30 -11.20
C LYS A 64 -13.13 1.52 -9.89
N ARG A 65 -14.02 0.56 -9.68
CA ARG A 65 -13.97 -0.33 -8.50
C ARG A 65 -12.76 -1.27 -8.56
N ALA A 66 -12.38 -1.75 -9.73
CA ALA A 66 -11.17 -2.57 -9.90
C ALA A 66 -9.89 -1.74 -9.67
N GLU A 67 -9.84 -0.51 -10.18
CA GLU A 67 -8.77 0.45 -9.91
C GLU A 67 -8.67 0.77 -8.41
N ALA A 68 -9.79 1.11 -7.78
CA ALA A 68 -9.85 1.40 -6.35
C ALA A 68 -9.41 0.22 -5.49
N ARG A 69 -9.70 -1.03 -5.90
CA ARG A 69 -9.20 -2.24 -5.23
C ARG A 69 -7.70 -2.45 -5.38
N SER A 70 -7.09 -1.93 -6.45
CA SER A 70 -5.64 -2.04 -6.68
C SER A 70 -4.84 -1.02 -5.85
N LEU A 71 -5.52 -0.03 -5.27
CA LEU A 71 -4.95 1.04 -4.44
C LEU A 71 -4.97 0.74 -2.93
N ILE A 72 -5.65 -0.31 -2.49
CA ILE A 72 -5.88 -0.66 -1.07
C ILE A 72 -5.23 -1.99 -0.69
#